data_AF-A0A4Y2S2U7-F1
#
_entry.id   AF-A0A4Y2S2U7-F1
#
_cell.length_a   1.000
_cell.length_b   1.000
_cell.length_c   1.000
_cell.angle_alpha   90.00
_cell.angle_beta   90.00
_cell.angle_gamma   90.00
#
_symmetry.space_group_name_H-M   'P 1'
#
loop_
_entity.id
_entity.type
_entity.pdbx_description
1 polymer ?
#
loop_
_entity_poly.entity_id
_entity_poly.type
_entity_poly.pdbx_seq_one_letter_code
_entity_poly.pdbx_strand_id
1 'polypeptide(L)'
;MVSALDQSVGDVFQALHDKDMLSNSIFVFSSDNGGETNELVGGYSSNYPLRGQKFEVWEGGIRVPAFIWSPLLQLQEPRVSMQLMHVTDWLPTLYSAAGEFNIISFHISTLREHTTVKPRNFSIL
;
A
#
# COMPACT_ATOMS: atom_id res chain seq x y z
N MET A 1 -20.74 2.93 7.41
CA MET A 1 -19.87 3.19 6.25
C MET A 1 -18.87 2.07 6.02
N VAL A 2 -18.07 1.67 7.02
CA VAL A 2 -17.04 0.61 6.85
C VAL A 2 -17.61 -0.69 6.29
N SER A 3 -18.74 -1.20 6.79
CA SER A 3 -19.37 -2.42 6.25
C SER A 3 -19.83 -2.30 4.79
N ALA A 4 -20.23 -1.11 4.35
CA ALA A 4 -20.62 -0.89 2.96
C ALA A 4 -19.40 -0.80 2.03
N LEU A 5 -18.28 -0.23 2.52
CA LEU A 5 -17.00 -0.26 1.82
C LEU A 5 -16.50 -1.70 1.66
N ASP A 6 -16.54 -2.48 2.74
CA ASP A 6 -16.14 -3.90 2.74
C ASP A 6 -16.95 -4.72 1.72
N GLN A 7 -18.29 -4.56 1.73
CA GLN A 7 -19.15 -5.17 0.72
C GLN A 7 -18.78 -4.73 -0.70
N SER A 8 -18.52 -3.44 -0.91
CA SER A 8 -18.16 -2.91 -2.25
C SER A 8 -16.83 -3.48 -2.76
N VAL A 9 -15.84 -3.66 -1.87
CA VAL A 9 -14.57 -4.34 -2.20
C VAL A 9 -14.84 -5.80 -2.58
N GLY A 10 -15.69 -6.49 -1.82
CA GLY A 10 -16.12 -7.85 -2.12
C GLY A 10 -16.81 -7.96 -3.49
N ASP A 11 -17.70 -7.03 -3.82
CA ASP A 11 -18.42 -7.01 -5.11
C ASP A 11 -17.46 -6.82 -6.29
N VAL A 12 -16.46 -5.94 -6.17
CA VAL A 12 -15.42 -5.75 -7.20
C VAL A 12 -14.57 -7.02 -7.34
N PHE A 13 -14.15 -7.62 -6.22
CA PHE A 13 -13.38 -8.86 -6.24
C PHE A 13 -14.15 -9.99 -6.90
N GLN A 14 -15.43 -10.17 -6.56
CA GLN A 14 -16.30 -11.19 -7.14
C GLN A 14 -16.53 -10.95 -8.63
N ALA A 15 -16.75 -9.70 -9.06
CA ALA A 15 -16.90 -9.37 -10.47
C ALA A 15 -15.65 -9.71 -11.28
N LEU A 16 -14.44 -9.49 -10.73
CA LEU A 16 -13.18 -9.88 -11.37
C LEU A 16 -12.95 -11.40 -11.35
N HIS A 17 -13.41 -12.09 -10.31
CA HIS A 17 -13.41 -13.56 -10.23
C HIS A 17 -14.28 -14.16 -11.34
N ASP A 18 -15.53 -13.71 -11.47
CA ASP A 18 -16.50 -14.23 -12.43
C ASP A 18 -16.15 -13.97 -13.89
N LYS A 19 -15.14 -13.13 -14.13
CA LYS A 19 -14.58 -12.82 -15.45
C LYS A 19 -13.22 -13.46 -15.70
N ASP A 20 -12.77 -14.36 -14.82
CA ASP A 20 -11.46 -15.02 -14.90
C ASP A 20 -10.27 -14.05 -14.90
N MET A 21 -10.46 -12.83 -14.39
CA MET A 21 -9.44 -11.76 -14.42
C MET A 21 -8.50 -11.79 -13.20
N LEU A 22 -8.86 -12.52 -12.14
CA LEU A 22 -8.08 -12.55 -10.90
C LEU A 22 -6.67 -13.15 -11.06
N SER A 23 -6.49 -14.06 -12.02
CA SER A 23 -5.23 -14.78 -12.25
C SER A 23 -4.03 -13.85 -12.54
N ASN A 24 -4.29 -12.65 -13.08
CA ASN A 24 -3.28 -11.63 -13.38
C ASN A 24 -3.65 -10.27 -12.77
N SER A 25 -4.29 -10.26 -11.60
CA SER A 25 -4.66 -9.04 -10.88
C SER A 25 -3.83 -8.87 -9.61
N ILE A 26 -3.52 -7.62 -9.28
CA ILE A 26 -2.95 -7.21 -7.99
C ILE A 26 -3.97 -6.31 -7.30
N PHE A 27 -4.37 -6.69 -6.09
CA PHE A 27 -5.22 -5.88 -5.23
C PHE A 27 -4.35 -5.25 -4.16
N VAL A 28 -4.38 -3.93 -4.08
CA VAL A 28 -3.80 -3.16 -2.98
C VAL A 28 -4.93 -2.47 -2.25
N PHE A 29 -4.97 -2.66 -0.94
CA PHE A 29 -5.84 -1.89 -0.05
C PHE A 29 -4.96 -1.05 0.87
N SER A 30 -5.27 0.23 1.02
CA SER A 30 -4.60 1.13 1.94
C SER A 30 -5.51 2.33 2.26
N SER A 31 -5.13 3.14 3.25
CA SER A 31 -5.74 4.43 3.57
C SER A 31 -4.75 5.55 3.32
N ASP A 32 -5.23 6.77 3.01
CA ASP A 32 -4.38 7.94 2.77
C ASP A 32 -3.83 8.57 4.06
N ASN A 33 -4.54 8.41 5.16
CA ASN A 33 -4.17 8.84 6.51
C ASN A 33 -4.84 7.98 7.58
N GLY A 34 -4.42 8.19 8.82
CA GLY A 34 -5.11 7.68 10.00
C GLY A 34 -6.49 8.31 10.18
N GLY A 35 -7.35 7.65 10.95
CA GLY A 35 -8.74 8.04 11.10
C GLY A 35 -8.92 9.37 11.83
N GLU A 36 -10.01 10.08 11.51
CA GLU A 36 -10.49 11.24 12.26
C GLU A 36 -11.29 10.73 13.47
N THR A 37 -10.79 10.97 14.68
CA THR A 37 -11.38 10.48 15.93
C THR A 37 -12.17 11.56 16.66
N ASN A 38 -12.10 12.81 16.20
CA ASN A 38 -12.80 13.93 16.81
C ASN A 38 -14.25 14.00 16.33
N GLU A 39 -15.17 13.58 17.19
CA GLU A 39 -16.61 13.63 16.93
C GLU A 39 -17.14 15.04 16.63
N LEU A 40 -16.49 16.10 17.14
CA LEU A 40 -16.91 17.49 16.90
C LEU A 40 -16.77 17.90 15.42
N VAL A 41 -15.92 17.20 14.66
CA VAL A 41 -15.75 17.40 13.21
C VAL A 41 -16.28 16.22 12.40
N GLY A 42 -17.12 15.37 13.02
CA GLY A 42 -17.73 14.20 12.38
C GLY A 42 -16.83 12.96 12.30
N GLY A 43 -15.76 12.91 13.12
CA GLY A 43 -14.89 11.75 13.25
C GLY A 43 -15.50 10.64 14.11
N TYR A 44 -15.56 9.43 13.57
CA TYR A 44 -16.00 8.23 14.30
C TYR A 44 -15.05 7.04 14.09
N SER A 45 -13.82 7.33 13.67
CA SER A 45 -12.79 6.31 13.48
C SER A 45 -12.18 5.88 14.81
N SER A 46 -11.48 4.74 14.80
CA SER A 46 -10.66 4.29 15.91
C SER A 46 -9.23 4.07 15.43
N ASN A 47 -8.28 4.75 16.06
CA ASN A 47 -6.84 4.55 15.85
C ASN A 47 -6.20 3.77 17.02
N TYR A 48 -6.97 3.30 17.99
CA TYR A 48 -6.44 2.58 19.15
C TYR A 48 -5.61 1.35 18.71
N PRO A 49 -4.43 1.08 19.31
CA PRO A 49 -3.83 1.75 20.48
C PRO A 49 -2.90 2.92 20.14
N LEU A 50 -2.90 3.39 18.90
CA LEU A 50 -1.97 4.40 18.41
C LEU A 50 -2.39 5.80 18.86
N ARG A 51 -1.39 6.62 19.20
CA ARG A 51 -1.61 8.02 19.58
C ARG A 51 -1.97 8.86 18.36
N GLY A 52 -2.96 9.74 18.49
CA GLY A 52 -3.29 10.78 17.53
C GLY A 52 -4.26 10.37 16.43
N GLN A 53 -4.51 11.30 15.51
CA GLN A 53 -5.53 11.19 14.47
C GLN A 53 -5.12 11.91 13.18
N LYS A 54 -6.02 11.91 12.19
CA LYS A 54 -5.88 12.71 10.97
C LYS A 54 -5.38 14.13 11.30
N PHE A 55 -4.48 14.65 10.45
CA PHE A 55 -3.77 15.93 10.62
C PHE A 55 -2.68 15.97 11.71
N GLU A 56 -2.44 14.87 12.44
CA GLU A 56 -1.36 14.78 13.42
C GLU A 56 -0.23 13.86 12.94
N VAL A 57 0.99 14.13 13.39
CA VAL A 57 2.21 13.37 13.02
C VAL A 57 2.47 12.16 13.93
N TRP A 58 1.54 11.86 14.84
CA TRP A 58 1.62 10.68 15.70
C TRP A 58 1.21 9.43 14.93
N GLU A 59 1.58 8.24 15.41
CA GLU A 59 1.29 6.95 14.75
C GLU A 59 -0.18 6.82 14.30
N GLY A 60 -1.15 7.26 15.10
CA GLY A 60 -2.57 7.19 14.77
C GLY A 60 -3.02 8.12 13.65
N GLY A 61 -2.21 9.12 13.28
CA GLY A 61 -2.46 9.99 12.13
C GLY A 61 -1.80 9.54 10.82
N ILE A 62 -0.74 8.73 10.90
CA ILE A 62 0.08 8.35 9.73
C ILE A 62 0.12 6.84 9.45
N ARG A 63 -0.13 5.98 10.44
CA ARG A 63 -0.11 4.54 10.29
C ARG A 63 -1.50 4.05 9.90
N VAL A 64 -1.55 3.31 8.80
CA VAL A 64 -2.79 2.91 8.14
C VAL A 64 -2.87 1.40 7.95
N PRO A 65 -4.07 0.81 7.86
CA PRO A 65 -4.20 -0.55 7.37
C PRO A 65 -3.69 -0.62 5.93
N ALA A 66 -2.94 -1.66 5.61
CA ALA A 66 -2.52 -1.94 4.25
C ALA A 66 -2.41 -3.46 4.03
N PHE A 67 -2.85 -3.94 2.88
CA PHE A 67 -2.58 -5.30 2.43
C PHE A 67 -2.42 -5.35 0.92
N ILE A 68 -1.73 -6.38 0.46
CA ILE A 68 -1.63 -6.73 -0.95
C ILE A 68 -2.09 -8.17 -1.13
N TRP A 69 -2.85 -8.42 -2.19
CA TRP A 69 -3.28 -9.74 -2.60
C TRP A 69 -3.04 -9.92 -4.10
N SER A 70 -2.47 -11.05 -4.48
CA SER A 70 -2.38 -11.48 -5.87
C SER A 70 -1.95 -12.96 -5.92
N PRO A 71 -2.50 -13.78 -6.83
CA PRO A 71 -1.96 -15.11 -7.09
C PRO A 71 -0.52 -15.07 -7.63
N LEU A 72 -0.08 -13.94 -8.20
CA LEU A 72 1.27 -13.75 -8.73
C LEU A 72 2.35 -13.68 -7.65
N LEU A 73 1.98 -13.41 -6.40
CA LEU A 73 2.92 -13.43 -5.26
C LEU A 73 3.37 -14.84 -4.90
N GLN A 74 2.70 -15.88 -5.42
CA GLN A 74 3.05 -17.30 -5.22
C GLN A 74 3.27 -17.66 -3.74
N LEU A 75 2.51 -17.03 -2.85
CA LEU A 75 2.54 -17.32 -1.42
C LEU A 75 1.92 -18.70 -1.17
N GLN A 76 2.65 -19.56 -0.45
CA GLN A 76 2.10 -20.83 0.00
C GLN A 76 1.09 -20.63 1.15
N GLU A 77 1.32 -19.62 1.98
CA GLU A 77 0.51 -19.29 3.16
C GLU A 77 0.43 -17.76 3.32
N PRO A 78 -0.63 -17.22 3.96
CA PRO A 78 -0.70 -15.81 4.31
C PRO A 78 0.51 -15.36 5.12
N ARG A 79 1.03 -14.17 4.83
CA ARG A 79 2.20 -13.61 5.52
C ARG A 79 1.93 -12.22 6.07
N VAL A 80 2.62 -11.89 7.17
CA VAL A 80 2.70 -10.52 7.71
C VAL A 80 4.14 -10.06 7.56
N SER A 81 4.34 -8.93 6.88
CA SER A 81 5.65 -8.25 6.86
C SER A 81 5.70 -7.22 7.97
N MET A 82 6.78 -7.25 8.75
CA MET A 82 7.07 -6.25 9.79
C MET A 82 8.01 -5.13 9.28
N GLN A 83 8.28 -5.09 7.98
CA GLN A 83 9.10 -4.04 7.37
C GLN A 83 8.35 -2.70 7.36
N LEU A 84 9.11 -1.61 7.44
CA LEU A 84 8.55 -0.28 7.25
C LEU A 84 8.26 -0.06 5.76
N MET A 85 7.11 0.53 5.48
CA MET A 85 6.63 0.89 4.15
C MET A 85 6.02 2.29 4.23
N HIS A 86 6.23 3.09 3.19
CA HIS A 86 5.61 4.40 3.01
C HIS A 86 4.73 4.42 1.76
N VAL A 87 3.74 5.32 1.68
CA VAL A 87 2.81 5.41 0.54
C VAL A 87 3.53 5.60 -0.80
N THR A 88 4.70 6.24 -0.79
CA THR A 88 5.55 6.46 -1.97
C THR A 88 6.14 5.18 -2.54
N ASP A 89 6.17 4.09 -1.76
CA ASP A 89 6.74 2.82 -2.19
C ASP A 89 5.78 2.05 -3.11
N TRP A 90 4.48 2.37 -3.08
CA TRP A 90 3.49 1.75 -3.97
C TRP A 90 3.80 1.99 -5.44
N LEU A 91 4.16 3.22 -5.82
CA LEU A 91 4.44 3.56 -7.22
C LEU A 91 5.57 2.72 -7.82
N PRO A 92 6.80 2.71 -7.26
CA PRO A 92 7.88 1.90 -7.83
C PRO A 92 7.60 0.40 -7.70
N THR A 93 6.88 -0.05 -6.67
CA THR A 93 6.51 -1.46 -6.51
C THR A 93 5.55 -1.94 -7.61
N LEU A 94 4.45 -1.21 -7.82
CA LEU A 94 3.44 -1.57 -8.82
C LEU A 94 3.96 -1.41 -10.24
N TYR A 95 4.81 -0.41 -10.49
CA TYR A 95 5.46 -0.25 -11.79
C TYR A 95 6.43 -1.40 -12.09
N SER A 96 7.23 -1.82 -11.10
CA SER A 96 8.08 -3.01 -11.24
C SER A 96 7.24 -4.28 -11.48
N ALA A 97 6.09 -4.41 -10.81
CA ALA A 97 5.19 -5.55 -10.99
C ALA A 97 4.54 -5.59 -12.38
N ALA A 98 4.32 -4.44 -13.01
CA ALA A 98 3.83 -4.32 -14.38
C ALA A 98 4.87 -4.71 -15.46
N GLY A 99 6.09 -5.12 -15.05
CA GLY A 99 7.15 -5.58 -15.95
C GLY A 99 8.24 -4.55 -16.25
N GLU A 100 8.19 -3.36 -15.64
CA GLU A 100 9.14 -2.29 -15.89
C GLU A 100 10.22 -2.22 -14.79
N PHE A 101 11.35 -2.90 -15.02
CA PHE A 101 12.45 -3.06 -14.06
C PHE A 101 13.42 -1.86 -13.93
N ASN A 102 13.07 -0.65 -14.40
CA ASN A 102 14.06 0.42 -14.62
C ASN A 102 13.75 1.80 -13.98
N ILE A 103 13.12 1.87 -12.81
CA ILE A 103 12.89 3.17 -12.14
C ILE A 103 14.17 3.80 -11.56
N ILE A 104 15.27 3.06 -11.40
CA ILE A 104 16.56 3.66 -10.98
C ILE A 104 17.16 4.60 -12.06
N SER A 105 16.53 4.75 -13.23
CA SER A 105 16.92 5.77 -14.20
C SER A 105 16.20 7.13 -14.04
N PHE A 106 15.08 7.23 -13.29
CA PHE A 106 14.23 8.43 -13.32
C PHE A 106 14.42 9.42 -12.14
N HIS A 107 15.50 9.31 -11.35
CA HIS A 107 15.83 10.33 -10.33
C HIS A 107 17.33 10.60 -10.14
N ILE A 108 18.20 10.13 -11.05
CA ILE A 108 19.65 10.39 -11.00
C ILE A 108 20.17 10.75 -12.40
N SER A 109 19.58 11.75 -13.04
CA SER A 109 20.18 12.48 -14.18
C SER A 109 20.42 13.96 -13.87
N THR A 110 19.87 14.49 -12.77
CA THR A 110 20.13 15.85 -12.25
C THR A 110 21.08 15.91 -11.05
N LEU A 111 21.63 14.77 -10.60
CA LEU A 111 22.60 14.72 -9.48
C LEU A 111 23.88 13.88 -9.79
N ARG A 112 24.14 13.53 -11.07
CA ARG A 112 25.37 12.83 -11.47
C ARG A 112 26.56 13.79 -11.65
N GLU A 113 26.93 14.50 -10.60
CA GLU A 113 28.32 14.97 -10.53
C GLU A 113 29.12 14.37 -9.37
N HIS A 114 28.52 13.93 -8.26
CA HIS A 114 29.31 13.28 -7.22
C HIS A 114 28.49 12.24 -6.45
N THR A 115 29.01 11.00 -6.44
CA THR A 115 28.71 9.82 -5.61
C THR A 115 28.07 8.62 -6.33
N THR A 116 28.91 7.59 -6.52
CA THR A 116 28.51 6.24 -6.91
C THR A 116 27.89 5.50 -5.72
N VAL A 117 26.56 5.37 -5.69
CA VAL A 117 25.89 4.39 -4.81
C VAL A 117 25.36 3.26 -5.69
N LYS A 118 25.85 2.04 -5.44
CA LYS A 118 25.41 0.81 -6.12
C LYS A 118 23.91 0.57 -5.84
N PRO A 119 23.11 0.17 -6.83
CA PRO A 119 21.73 -0.30 -6.59
C PRO A 119 21.75 -1.48 -5.61
N ARG A 120 20.93 -1.43 -4.57
CA ARG A 120 20.59 -2.64 -3.79
C ARG A 120 19.45 -3.34 -4.51
N ASN A 121 19.64 -4.62 -4.81
CA ASN A 121 18.57 -5.49 -5.29
C ASN A 121 17.53 -5.61 -4.17
N PHE A 122 16.35 -5.03 -4.36
CA PHE A 122 15.18 -5.38 -3.58
C PHE A 122 14.62 -6.67 -4.17
N SER A 123 14.98 -7.79 -3.56
CA SER A 123 14.27 -9.05 -3.77
C SER A 123 13.01 -9.00 -2.93
N ILE A 124 11.86 -8.84 -3.58
CA ILE A 124 10.56 -9.01 -2.92
C ILE A 124 10.30 -10.52 -2.90
N LEU A 125 10.51 -11.14 -1.74
CA LEU A 125 9.87 -12.40 -1.34
C LEU A 125 9.12 -12.11 -0.05
#